data_AF-A0A954RU54-F1
#
_entry.id   AF-A0A954RU54-F1
#
_cell.length_a   1.000
_cell.length_b   1.000
_cell.length_c   1.000
_cell.angle_alpha   90.00
_cell.angle_beta   90.00
_cell.angle_gamma   90.00
#
_symmetry.space_group_name_H-M   'P 1'
#
loop_
_entity.id
_entity.type
_entity.pdbx_description
1 polymer ?
#
loop_
_entity_poly.entity_id
_entity_poly.type
_entity_poly.pdbx_seq_one_letter_code
_entity_poly.pdbx_strand_id
1 'polypeptide(L)' 'MAALPAGAGRLIIDGPQPGNWNMAADESLLEAAADGQVSLRFYEWSEPTVSLGYFQPLASRVNHAASAQCV' A
#
# COMPACT_ATOMS: atom_id res chain seq x y z
N MET A 1 6.17 -25.32 7.29
CA MET A 1 6.44 -23.99 6.73
C MET A 1 7.94 -23.81 6.73
N ALA A 2 8.60 -23.94 5.58
CA ALA A 2 10.07 -23.89 5.52
C ALA A 2 10.53 -22.45 5.74
N ALA A 3 11.52 -22.26 6.62
CA ALA A 3 12.17 -20.98 6.80
C ALA A 3 12.88 -20.59 5.49
N LEU A 4 12.61 -19.38 4.99
CA LEU A 4 13.32 -18.83 3.84
C LEU A 4 14.80 -18.66 4.21
N PRO A 5 15.74 -18.91 3.29
CA PRO A 5 17.15 -18.73 3.56
C PRO A 5 17.46 -17.29 3.96
N ALA A 6 18.45 -17.09 4.82
CA ALA A 6 18.91 -15.75 5.20
C ALA A 6 19.25 -14.93 3.94
N GLY A 7 18.51 -13.83 3.73
CA GLY A 7 18.62 -12.99 2.54
C GLY A 7 17.53 -13.16 1.47
N ALA A 8 16.59 -14.11 1.61
CA ALA A 8 15.46 -14.23 0.71
C ALA A 8 14.28 -13.33 1.12
N GLY A 9 14.04 -12.28 0.35
CA GLY A 9 12.82 -11.47 0.46
C GLY A 9 11.63 -12.12 -0.23
N ARG A 10 10.41 -11.72 0.15
CA ARG A 10 9.15 -12.17 -0.44
C ARG A 10 8.78 -11.27 -1.62
N LEU A 11 8.62 -11.84 -2.82
CA LEU A 11 7.94 -11.18 -3.93
C LEU A 11 6.44 -11.46 -3.86
N ILE A 12 5.62 -10.42 -3.91
CA ILE A 12 4.16 -10.48 -3.92
C ILE A 12 3.66 -9.82 -5.20
N ILE A 13 2.89 -10.57 -5.99
CA ILE A 13 2.14 -10.04 -7.13
C ILE A 13 0.69 -10.01 -6.69
N ASP A 14 0.19 -8.83 -6.35
CA ASP A 14 -1.17 -8.61 -5.88
C ASP A 14 -1.99 -7.98 -7.01
N GLY A 15 -3.21 -8.49 -7.22
CA GLY A 15 -4.08 -8.00 -8.28
C GLY A 15 -4.66 -6.60 -7.96
N PRO A 16 -5.58 -6.11 -8.82
CA PRO A 16 -6.29 -4.86 -8.54
C PRO A 16 -7.12 -4.96 -7.25
N GLN A 17 -6.90 -4.01 -6.34
CA GLN A 17 -7.59 -3.94 -5.04
C GLN A 17 -8.08 -2.52 -4.73
N PRO A 18 -9.09 -2.35 -3.86
CA PRO A 18 -9.59 -1.04 -3.46
C PRO A 18 -8.57 -0.29 -2.62
N GLY A 19 -8.71 1.04 -2.58
CA GLY A 19 -7.66 1.90 -2.06
C GLY A 19 -7.32 1.68 -0.59
N ASN A 20 -8.35 1.46 0.23
CA ASN A 20 -8.21 1.15 1.66
C ASN A 20 -7.45 -0.17 1.90
N TRP A 21 -7.69 -1.20 1.09
CA TRP A 21 -6.98 -2.48 1.20
C TRP A 21 -5.50 -2.32 0.85
N ASN A 22 -5.18 -1.60 -0.22
CA ASN A 22 -3.80 -1.34 -0.61
C ASN A 22 -3.01 -0.62 0.49
N MET A 23 -3.61 0.38 1.14
CA MET A 23 -2.96 1.08 2.26
C MET A 23 -2.80 0.19 3.50
N ALA A 24 -3.80 -0.63 3.84
CA ALA A 24 -3.70 -1.57 4.97
C ALA A 24 -2.63 -2.65 4.72
N ALA A 25 -2.51 -3.13 3.49
CA ALA A 25 -1.47 -4.08 3.10
C ALA A 25 -0.08 -3.46 3.20
N ASP A 26 0.09 -2.21 2.74
CA ASP A 26 1.37 -1.50 2.83
C ASP A 26 1.77 -1.23 4.30
N GLU A 27 0.81 -0.90 5.17
CA GLU A 27 1.05 -0.78 6.63
C GLU A 27 1.47 -2.11 7.25
N SER A 28 0.79 -3.21 6.92
CA SER A 28 1.16 -4.55 7.40
C SER A 28 2.57 -4.96 6.94
N LEU A 29 2.96 -4.59 5.72
CA LEU A 29 4.30 -4.83 5.20
C LEU A 29 5.35 -3.96 5.90
N LEU A 30 5.02 -2.71 6.24
CA LEU A 30 5.88 -1.81 7.00
C LEU A 30 6.15 -2.36 8.41
N GLU A 31 5.11 -2.81 9.11
CA GLU A 31 5.24 -3.47 10.42
C GLU A 31 6.13 -4.71 10.32
N ALA A 32 5.87 -5.59 9.35
CA ALA A 32 6.68 -6.78 9.12
C ALA A 32 8.15 -6.45 8.79
N ALA A 33 8.40 -5.34 8.08
CA ALA A 33 9.75 -4.87 7.78
C ALA A 33 10.50 -4.41 9.04
N ALA A 34 9.81 -3.83 10.03
CA ALA A 34 10.39 -3.51 11.32
C ALA A 34 10.88 -4.77 12.07
N ASP A 35 10.24 -5.91 11.84
CA ASP A 35 10.64 -7.23 12.33
C ASP A 35 11.70 -7.93 11.45
N GLY A 36 12.24 -7.24 10.43
CA GLY A 36 13.29 -7.74 9.55
C GLY A 36 12.80 -8.54 8.34
N GLN A 37 11.49 -8.56 8.06
CA GLN A 37 10.97 -9.22 6.86
C GLN A 37 11.12 -8.33 5.62
N VAL A 38 11.89 -8.79 4.63
CA VAL A 38 12.02 -8.07 3.35
C VAL A 38 10.91 -8.51 2.40
N SER A 39 10.15 -7.55 1.86
CA SER A 39 9.11 -7.81 0.85
C SER A 39 9.19 -6.81 -0.30
N LEU A 40 8.89 -7.27 -1.51
CA LEU A 40 8.60 -6.45 -2.68
C LEU A 40 7.19 -6.79 -3.15
N ARG A 41 6.32 -5.79 -3.25
CA ARG A 41 4.93 -5.95 -3.70
C ARG A 41 4.70 -5.13 -4.96
N PHE A 42 4.24 -5.79 -6.02
CA PHE A 42 3.57 -5.14 -7.14
C PHE A 42 2.07 -5.21 -6.89
N TYR A 43 1.37 -4.08 -7.02
CA TYR A 43 -0.07 -4.00 -6.80
C TYR A 43 -0.71 -3.04 -7.79
N GLU A 44 -2.02 -3.18 -7.95
CA GLU A 44 -2.85 -2.33 -8.79
C GLU A 44 -4.03 -1.75 -7.99
N TRP A 45 -4.58 -0.64 -8.48
CA TRP A 45 -5.82 -0.08 -7.94
C TRP A 45 -7.00 -0.60 -8.75
N SER A 46 -8.03 -1.12 -8.08
CA SER A 46 -9.28 -1.54 -8.74
C SER A 46 -10.10 -0.34 -9.23
N GLU A 47 -9.86 0.85 -8.66
CA GLU A 47 -10.51 2.10 -9.04
C GLU A 47 -9.54 3.29 -8.90
N PRO A 48 -9.74 4.39 -9.65
CA PRO A 48 -8.92 5.59 -9.49
C PRO A 48 -8.89 6.05 -8.02
N THR A 49 -7.70 6.03 -7.41
CA THR A 49 -7.53 6.27 -5.98
C THR A 49 -6.58 7.45 -5.74
N VAL A 50 -6.96 8.34 -4.82
CA VAL A 50 -6.05 9.34 -4.25
C VAL A 50 -5.59 8.86 -2.90
N SER A 51 -4.30 8.53 -2.78
CA SER A 51 -3.63 8.33 -1.50
C SER A 51 -2.98 9.64 -1.05
N LEU A 52 -3.07 9.94 0.24
CA LEU A 52 -2.38 11.08 0.85
C LEU A 52 -1.19 10.54 1.64
N GLY A 53 -0.06 11.24 1.57
CA GLY A 53 1.09 10.93 2.39
C GLY A 53 0.76 11.07 3.87
N TYR A 54 1.44 10.30 4.73
CA TYR A 54 1.14 10.23 6.17
C TYR A 54 1.07 11.61 6.86
N PHE A 55 1.93 12.55 6.47
CA PHE A 55 1.94 13.91 7.02
C PHE A 55 1.14 14.93 6.20
N GLN A 56 0.41 14.50 5.17
CA GLN A 56 -0.47 15.38 4.39
C GLN A 56 -1.84 15.48 5.06
N PRO A 57 -2.35 16.69 5.33
CA PRO A 57 -3.69 16.86 5.88
C PRO A 57 -4.76 16.27 4.95
N LEU A 58 -5.81 15.67 5.52
CA LEU A 58 -6.97 15.21 4.74
C LEU A 58 -7.58 16.34 3.90
N ALA A 59 -7.57 17.57 4.43
CA ALA A 59 -8.02 18.76 3.72
C ALA A 59 -7.28 18.98 2.38
N SER A 60 -6.04 18.51 2.22
CA SER A 60 -5.30 18.62 0.96
C SER A 60 -5.92 17.81 -0.19
N ARG A 61 -6.83 16.87 0.09
CA ARG A 61 -7.61 16.15 -0.93
C ARG A 61 -8.28 17.11 -1.91
N VAL A 62 -8.77 18.27 -1.44
CA VAL A 62 -9.50 19.24 -2.27
C VAL A 62 -8.66 19.83 -3.41
N ASN A 63 -7.33 19.74 -3.32
CA ASN A 63 -6.43 20.22 -4.37
C ASN A 63 -6.40 19.28 -5.59
N HIS A 64 -6.94 18.07 -5.48
CA HIS A 64 -7.08 17.14 -6.58
C HIS A 64 -8.49 17.24 -7.19
N ALA A 65 -8.64 18.15 -8.16
CA ALA A 65 -9.94 18.49 -8.75
C ALA A 65 -10.73 17.27 -9.28
N ALA A 66 -10.04 16.29 -9.86
CA ALA A 66 -10.69 15.11 -10.43
C ALA A 66 -11.32 14.18 -9.36
N SER A 67 -10.89 14.24 -8.09
CA SER A 67 -11.48 13.43 -7.01
C SER A 67 -12.42 14.23 -6.11
N ALA A 68 -12.69 15.50 -6.43
CA ALA A 68 -13.52 16.39 -5.62
C ALA A 68 -14.98 15.93 -5.50
N GLN A 69 -15.45 15.10 -6.45
CA GLN A 69 -16.83 14.60 -6.51
C GLN A 69 -16.95 13.11 -6.11
N CYS A 70 -15.84 12.44 -5.81
CA CYS A 70 -15.86 11.06 -5.35
C CYS A 70 -16.35 11.02 -3.90
N VAL A 71 -17.12 9.98 -3.53
CA VAL A 71 -17.53 9.74 -2.14
C VAL A 71 -16.49 8.91 -1.42
#